data_AF-X0ZLK2-F1
#
_entry.id   AF-X0ZLK2-F1
#
_cell.length_a   1.000
_cell.length_b   1.000
_cell.length_c   1.000
_cell.angle_alpha   90.00
_cell.angle_beta   90.00
_cell.angle_gamma   90.00
#
_symmetry.space_group_name_H-M   'P 1'
#
loop_
_entity.id
_entity.type
_entity.pdbx_description
1 polymer ?
#
loop_
_entity_poly.entity_id
_entity_poly.type
_entity_poly.pdbx_seq_one_letter_code
_entity_poly.pdbx_strand_id
1 'polypeptide(L)'
;MAKSIKFSEKNSMDIISNLENLVSDFKNKNQRFLREIPSLTEKIRNICTVIERSWSGSFSGHHGSLYYGNFEPPPLNRRFSIEWGTIHGLPEGWRQRQPEEVMREIENRIGGDFSTKKLEKDSTAFL
;
A
#
# COMPACT_ATOMS: atom_id res chain seq x y z
N MET A 1 20.78 -42.40 -35.67
CA MET A 1 20.78 -41.91 -34.27
C MET A 1 21.43 -40.53 -34.11
N ALA A 2 22.71 -40.33 -34.46
CA ALA A 2 23.42 -39.06 -34.21
C ALA A 2 22.81 -37.78 -34.83
N LYS A 3 22.18 -37.88 -36.02
CA LYS A 3 21.50 -36.72 -36.67
C LYS A 3 20.25 -36.24 -35.91
N SER A 4 19.52 -37.16 -35.27
CA SER A 4 18.28 -36.83 -34.54
C SER A 4 18.58 -36.11 -33.22
N ILE A 5 19.69 -36.46 -32.57
CA ILE A 5 20.16 -35.84 -31.33
C ILE A 5 20.59 -34.38 -31.59
N LYS A 6 21.39 -34.14 -32.63
CA LYS A 6 21.82 -32.79 -33.02
C LYS A 6 20.67 -31.86 -33.44
N PHE A 7 19.61 -32.41 -34.04
CA PHE A 7 18.42 -31.64 -34.41
C PHE A 7 17.60 -31.24 -33.16
N SER A 8 17.47 -32.15 -32.19
CA SER A 8 16.83 -31.87 -30.90
C SER A 8 17.57 -30.78 -30.12
N GLU A 9 18.90 -30.87 -30.04
CA GLU A 9 19.74 -29.89 -29.30
C GLU A 9 19.63 -28.48 -29.89
N LYS A 10 19.64 -28.35 -31.22
CA LYS A 10 19.49 -27.07 -31.90
C LYS A 10 18.14 -26.41 -31.58
N ASN A 11 17.07 -27.19 -31.60
CA ASN A 11 15.72 -26.71 -31.33
C ASN A 11 15.57 -26.25 -29.87
N SER A 12 16.20 -26.95 -28.92
CA SER A 12 16.25 -26.52 -27.52
C SER A 12 17.00 -25.21 -27.33
N MET A 13 18.12 -25.00 -28.02
CA MET A 13 18.89 -23.75 -27.94
C MET A 13 18.12 -22.55 -28.53
N ASP A 14 17.39 -22.76 -29.62
CA ASP A 14 16.54 -21.72 -30.22
C ASP A 14 15.41 -21.31 -29.25
N ILE A 15 14.79 -22.28 -28.56
CA ILE A 15 13.78 -22.01 -27.53
C ILE A 15 14.36 -21.22 -26.35
N ILE A 16 15.54 -21.62 -25.84
CA ILE A 16 16.20 -20.92 -24.73
C ILE A 16 16.51 -19.48 -25.12
N SER A 17 17.09 -19.25 -26.30
CA SER A 17 17.41 -17.89 -26.77
C SER A 17 16.16 -17.02 -26.91
N ASN A 18 15.06 -17.58 -27.41
CA ASN A 18 13.78 -16.87 -27.49
C ASN A 18 13.24 -16.48 -26.11
N LEU A 19 13.36 -17.36 -25.11
CA LEU A 19 12.96 -17.07 -23.73
C LEU A 19 13.83 -15.98 -23.11
N GLU A 20 15.14 -16.02 -23.33
CA GLU A 20 16.07 -14.99 -22.84
C GLU A 20 15.73 -13.61 -23.41
N ASN A 21 15.45 -13.54 -24.73
CA ASN A 21 15.04 -12.30 -25.39
C ASN A 21 13.72 -11.77 -24.81
N LEU A 22 12.72 -12.65 -24.63
CA LEU A 22 11.43 -12.26 -24.06
C LEU A 22 11.57 -11.71 -22.63
N VAL A 23 12.38 -12.37 -21.80
CA VAL A 23 12.65 -11.92 -20.42
C VAL A 23 13.40 -10.59 -20.42
N SER A 24 14.38 -10.42 -21.32
CA SER A 24 15.14 -9.17 -21.46
C SER A 24 14.22 -8.01 -21.88
N ASP A 25 13.39 -8.22 -22.90
CA ASP A 25 12.42 -7.24 -23.37
C ASP A 25 11.42 -6.84 -22.28
N PHE A 26 10.90 -7.83 -21.55
CA PHE A 26 10.01 -7.55 -20.42
C PHE A 26 10.72 -6.72 -19.35
N LYS A 27 11.94 -7.09 -18.96
CA LYS A 27 12.72 -6.34 -17.96
C LYS A 27 12.99 -4.92 -18.41
N ASN A 28 13.38 -4.71 -19.66
CA ASN A 28 13.68 -3.38 -20.20
C ASN A 28 12.44 -2.50 -20.27
N LYS A 29 11.32 -3.04 -20.78
CA LYS A 29 10.04 -2.33 -20.85
C LYS A 29 9.52 -1.94 -19.46
N ASN A 30 9.75 -2.77 -18.45
CA ASN A 30 9.23 -2.56 -17.10
C ASN A 30 10.27 -2.09 -16.08
N GLN A 31 11.49 -1.76 -16.52
CA GLN A 31 12.62 -1.50 -15.61
C GLN A 31 12.32 -0.36 -14.63
N ARG A 32 11.66 0.69 -15.12
CA ARG A 32 11.24 1.83 -14.31
C ARG A 32 10.27 1.39 -13.22
N PHE A 33 9.22 0.68 -13.60
CA PHE A 33 8.19 0.19 -12.68
C PHE A 33 8.78 -0.74 -11.61
N LEU A 34 9.65 -1.68 -12.00
CA LEU A 34 10.31 -2.61 -11.08
C LEU A 34 11.21 -1.89 -10.06
N ARG A 35 11.77 -0.73 -10.41
CA ARG A 35 12.55 0.10 -9.47
C ARG A 35 11.68 0.95 -8.56
N GLU A 36 10.54 1.43 -9.05
CA GLU A 36 9.68 2.36 -8.32
C GLU A 36 8.76 1.64 -7.32
N ILE A 37 8.27 0.43 -7.63
CA ILE A 37 7.34 -0.30 -6.75
C ILE A 37 7.86 -0.46 -5.32
N PRO A 38 9.08 -0.98 -5.06
CA PRO A 38 9.50 -1.25 -3.69
C PRO A 38 9.55 0.04 -2.85
N SER A 39 10.02 1.13 -3.45
CA SER A 39 10.08 2.44 -2.81
C SER A 39 8.68 2.99 -2.52
N LEU A 40 7.77 2.89 -3.49
CA LEU A 40 6.38 3.33 -3.30
C LEU A 40 5.66 2.51 -2.23
N THR A 41 5.80 1.19 -2.24
CA THR A 41 5.20 0.29 -1.25
C THR A 41 5.70 0.63 0.15
N GLU A 42 7.01 0.83 0.32
CA GLU A 42 7.59 1.19 1.59
C GLU A 42 7.12 2.57 2.07
N LYS A 43 6.97 3.53 1.14
CA LYS A 43 6.40 4.85 1.43
C LYS A 43 4.95 4.76 1.92
N ILE A 44 4.10 4.02 1.20
CA ILE A 44 2.69 3.78 1.58
C ILE A 44 2.63 3.12 2.95
N ARG A 45 3.40 2.06 3.17
CA ARG A 45 3.45 1.32 4.43
C ARG A 45 3.77 2.25 5.60
N ASN A 46 4.81 3.06 5.48
CA ASN A 46 5.23 3.99 6.53
C ASN A 46 4.15 5.04 6.82
N ILE A 47 3.50 5.58 5.79
CA ILE A 47 2.42 6.57 5.95
C ILE A 47 1.21 5.95 6.66
N CYS A 48 0.77 4.77 6.21
CA CYS A 48 -0.31 4.03 6.85
C CYS A 48 -0.01 3.72 8.32
N THR A 49 1.22 3.30 8.65
CA THR A 49 1.63 3.08 10.05
C THR A 49 1.55 4.34 10.91
N VAL A 50 1.87 5.52 10.38
CA VAL A 50 1.73 6.77 11.14
C VAL A 50 0.26 7.10 11.39
N ILE A 51 -0.58 6.97 10.36
CA ILE A 51 -2.02 7.23 10.46
C ILE A 51 -2.67 6.23 11.42
N GLU A 52 -2.33 4.95 11.33
CA GLU A 52 -2.77 3.90 12.25
C GLU A 52 -2.41 4.24 13.70
N ARG A 53 -1.20 4.73 13.97
CA ARG A 53 -0.78 5.12 15.33
C ARG A 53 -1.53 6.34 15.88
N SER A 54 -2.22 7.10 15.04
CA SER A 54 -3.10 8.19 15.47
C SER A 54 -4.54 7.75 15.70
N TRP A 55 -4.91 6.55 15.25
CA TRP A 55 -6.26 5.98 15.42
C TRP A 55 -6.49 5.50 16.85
N SER A 56 -7.75 5.48 17.28
CA SER A 56 -8.14 5.03 18.62
C SER A 56 -7.81 3.55 18.91
N GLY A 57 -7.63 2.75 17.86
CA GLY A 57 -7.48 1.29 17.97
C GLY A 57 -8.80 0.55 18.23
N SER A 58 -9.93 1.25 18.27
CA SER A 58 -11.25 0.68 18.60
C SER A 58 -12.18 0.77 17.40
N PHE A 59 -12.84 -0.34 17.06
CA PHE A 59 -13.82 -0.41 15.96
C PHE A 59 -15.28 -0.28 16.45
N SER A 60 -15.49 -0.02 17.74
CA SER A 60 -16.83 0.04 18.33
C SER A 60 -17.50 1.38 18.04
N GLY A 61 -18.56 1.36 17.23
CA GLY A 61 -19.37 2.55 16.94
C GLY A 61 -18.53 3.74 16.47
N HIS A 62 -18.73 4.91 17.07
CA HIS A 62 -18.02 6.13 16.67
C HIS A 62 -16.50 6.07 16.91
N HIS A 63 -16.02 5.18 17.81
CA HIS A 63 -14.59 5.04 18.10
C HIS A 63 -13.79 4.60 16.87
N GLY A 64 -14.42 3.86 15.95
CA GLY A 64 -13.84 3.43 14.67
C GLY A 64 -13.35 4.59 13.79
N SER A 65 -13.89 5.78 14.02
CA SER A 65 -13.58 6.99 13.26
C SER A 65 -12.77 8.03 14.03
N LEU A 66 -12.23 7.69 15.21
CA LEU A 66 -11.48 8.63 16.03
C LEU A 66 -9.99 8.61 15.72
N TYR A 67 -9.45 9.78 15.40
CA TYR A 67 -8.02 10.02 15.17
C TYR A 67 -7.54 11.21 16.00
N TYR A 68 -6.29 11.13 16.45
CA TYR A 68 -5.63 12.20 17.18
C TYR A 68 -5.04 13.26 16.22
N GLY A 69 -5.26 14.52 16.54
CA GLY A 69 -4.70 15.67 15.83
C GLY A 69 -4.98 15.65 14.32
N ASN A 70 -4.00 16.05 13.51
CA ASN A 70 -3.94 15.85 12.06
C ASN A 70 -3.25 14.52 11.70
N PHE A 71 -3.67 13.43 12.34
CA PHE A 71 -3.10 12.10 12.13
C PHE A 71 -1.66 11.96 12.66
N GLU A 72 -1.39 12.55 13.82
CA GLU A 72 -0.16 12.34 14.58
C GLU A 72 -0.39 11.32 15.71
N PRO A 73 0.63 10.51 16.08
CA PRO A 73 0.54 9.65 17.25
C PRO A 73 0.27 10.49 18.52
N PRO A 74 -0.69 10.09 19.38
CA PRO A 74 -0.96 10.82 20.61
C PRO A 74 0.22 10.70 21.58
N PRO A 75 0.53 11.76 22.35
CA PRO A 75 1.49 11.67 23.46
C PRO A 75 0.97 10.69 24.52
N LEU A 76 1.87 10.17 25.36
CA LEU A 76 1.56 9.11 26.34
C LEU A 76 0.36 9.45 27.24
N ASN A 77 0.25 10.70 27.68
CA ASN A 77 -0.83 11.19 28.53
C ASN A 77 -2.16 11.46 27.79
N ARG A 78 -2.23 11.24 26.47
CA ARG A 78 -3.41 11.45 25.62
C ARG A 78 -3.76 10.22 24.78
N ARG A 79 -3.12 9.08 25.02
CA ARG A 79 -3.48 7.80 24.36
C ARG A 79 -4.93 7.45 24.66
N PHE A 80 -5.64 6.92 23.67
CA PHE A 80 -7.04 6.54 23.81
C PHE A 80 -7.27 5.58 24.98
N SER A 81 -8.31 5.85 25.78
CA SER A 81 -8.89 4.91 26.74
C SER A 81 -10.34 4.64 26.36
N ILE A 82 -10.79 3.40 26.48
CA ILE A 82 -12.18 3.00 26.21
C ILE A 82 -13.18 3.63 27.18
N GLU A 83 -12.69 4.14 28.32
CA GLU A 83 -13.48 4.86 29.32
C GLU A 83 -13.85 6.29 28.87
N TRP A 84 -13.27 6.76 27.76
CA TRP A 84 -13.50 8.09 27.21
C TRP A 84 -14.59 8.07 26.14
N GLY A 85 -15.46 9.07 26.14
CA GLY A 85 -16.57 9.19 25.19
C GLY A 85 -17.97 8.90 25.77
N THR A 86 -18.08 8.42 27.00
CA THR A 86 -19.38 8.16 27.66
C THR A 86 -19.74 9.19 28.75
N ILE A 87 -18.76 9.60 29.59
CA ILE A 87 -19.03 10.43 30.78
C ILE A 87 -18.46 11.86 30.66
N HIS A 88 -17.30 12.03 30.01
CA HIS A 88 -16.58 13.33 29.96
C HIS A 88 -16.37 13.88 28.54
N GLY A 89 -17.03 13.29 27.53
CA GLY A 89 -16.83 13.65 26.12
C GLY A 89 -15.49 13.16 25.55
N LEU A 90 -15.14 13.66 24.36
CA LEU A 90 -13.87 13.34 23.70
C LEU A 90 -12.74 14.18 24.32
N PRO A 91 -11.60 13.56 24.70
CA PRO A 91 -10.45 14.31 25.17
C PRO A 91 -9.91 15.22 24.06
N GLU A 92 -9.37 16.37 24.48
CA GLU A 92 -8.74 17.34 23.58
C GLU A 92 -7.71 16.67 22.64
N GLY A 93 -7.78 17.05 21.37
CA GLY A 93 -6.95 16.50 20.29
C GLY A 93 -7.59 15.31 19.57
N TRP A 94 -8.52 14.58 20.18
CA TRP A 94 -9.27 13.53 19.50
C TRP A 94 -10.42 14.11 18.71
N ARG A 95 -10.54 13.69 17.44
CA ARG A 95 -11.67 14.06 16.60
C ARG A 95 -12.12 12.93 15.70
N GLN A 96 -13.39 13.00 15.34
CA GLN A 96 -13.95 12.11 14.34
C GLN A 96 -13.45 12.51 12.95
N ARG A 97 -13.12 11.51 12.12
CA ARG A 97 -12.70 11.67 10.74
C ARG A 97 -13.56 10.83 9.83
N GLN A 98 -13.96 11.40 8.70
CA GLN A 98 -14.60 10.64 7.64
C GLN A 98 -13.55 9.79 6.89
N PRO A 99 -13.93 8.63 6.32
CA PRO A 99 -13.03 7.80 5.53
C PRO A 99 -12.31 8.58 4.42
N GLU A 100 -13.00 9.52 3.78
CA GLU A 100 -12.45 10.36 2.71
C GLU A 100 -11.35 11.30 3.21
N GLU A 101 -11.40 11.73 4.48
CA GLU A 101 -10.32 12.52 5.09
C GLU A 101 -9.07 11.68 5.30
N VAL A 102 -9.23 10.42 5.74
CA VAL A 102 -8.12 9.48 5.92
C VAL A 102 -7.46 9.18 4.57
N MET A 103 -8.28 8.88 3.54
CA MET A 103 -7.78 8.64 2.19
C MET A 103 -7.01 9.84 1.64
N ARG A 104 -7.58 11.04 1.79
CA ARG A 104 -6.94 12.28 1.33
C ARG A 104 -5.63 12.54 2.05
N GLU A 105 -5.54 12.22 3.34
CA GLU A 105 -4.29 12.36 4.08
C GLU A 105 -3.21 11.40 3.55
N ILE A 106 -3.58 10.15 3.25
CA ILE A 106 -2.66 9.18 2.61
C ILE A 106 -2.16 9.73 1.27
N GLU A 107 -3.07 10.19 0.41
CA GLU A 107 -2.75 10.76 -0.90
C GLU A 107 -1.84 12.00 -0.76
N ASN A 108 -2.16 12.92 0.16
CA ASN A 108 -1.36 14.12 0.42
C ASN A 108 0.08 13.80 0.86
N ARG A 109 0.26 12.80 1.74
CA ARG A 109 1.59 12.42 2.25
C ARG A 109 2.42 11.66 1.21
N ILE A 110 1.77 10.92 0.31
CA ILE A 110 2.45 10.24 -0.80
C ILE A 110 2.82 11.26 -1.89
N GLY A 111 1.89 12.16 -2.23
CA GLY A 111 2.03 13.12 -3.32
C GLY A 111 2.01 12.49 -4.71
N GLY A 112 2.25 13.31 -5.73
CA GLY A 112 2.23 12.87 -7.12
C GLY A 112 0.81 12.56 -7.63
N ASP A 113 0.70 11.54 -8.46
CA ASP A 113 -0.55 11.06 -9.08
C ASP A 113 -1.17 9.85 -8.34
N PHE A 114 -0.68 9.54 -7.13
CA PHE A 114 -1.20 8.44 -6.33
C PHE A 114 -2.67 8.67 -5.95
N SER A 115 -3.51 7.65 -6.11
CA SER A 115 -4.90 7.70 -5.67
C SER A 115 -5.34 6.38 -5.03
N THR A 116 -5.96 6.48 -3.85
CA THR A 116 -6.52 5.32 -3.14
C THR A 116 -7.68 4.70 -3.91
N LYS A 117 -8.51 5.53 -4.54
CA LYS A 117 -9.64 5.07 -5.37
C LYS A 117 -9.19 4.28 -6.58
N LYS A 118 -8.10 4.73 -7.23
CA LYS A 118 -7.52 4.00 -8.36
C LYS A 118 -7.01 2.63 -7.90
N LEU A 119 -6.29 2.60 -6.77
CA LEU A 119 -5.78 1.36 -6.19
C LEU A 119 -6.90 0.38 -5.81
N GLU A 120 -7.97 0.87 -5.19
CA GLU A 120 -9.14 0.05 -4.82
C GLU A 120 -9.80 -0.55 -6.06
N LYS A 121 -10.09 0.28 -7.07
CA LYS A 121 -10.66 -0.19 -8.35
C LYS A 121 -9.79 -1.26 -9.01
N ASP A 122 -8.48 -1.02 -9.10
CA ASP A 122 -7.54 -1.94 -9.71
C ASP A 122 -7.45 -3.26 -8.90
N SER A 123 -7.57 -3.21 -7.56
CA SER A 123 -7.58 -4.41 -6.72
C SER A 123 -8.84 -5.27 -6.88
N THR A 124 -9.99 -4.64 -7.08
CA THR A 124 -11.27 -5.34 -7.32
C THR A 124 -11.39 -5.91 -8.73
N ALA A 125 -10.55 -5.46 -9.68
CA ALA A 125 -10.55 -5.99 -11.06
C ALA A 125 -9.94 -7.40 -11.18
N PHE A 126 -9.33 -7.92 -10.11
CA PHE A 126 -8.73 -9.26 -10.05
C PHE A 126 -9.56 -10.26 -9.23
N LEU A 127 -10.71 -9.83 -8.68
CA LEU A 127 -11.68 -10.67 -7.97
C LEU A 127 -12.94 -10.84 -8.83
#